data_AF-A0A2M7J5R3-F1
#
_entry.id   AF-A0A2M7J5R3-F1
#
_cell.length_a   1.000
_cell.length_b   1.000
_cell.length_c   1.000
_cell.angle_alpha   90.00
_cell.angle_beta   90.00
_cell.angle_gamma   90.00
#
_symmetry.space_group_name_H-M   'P 1'
#
loop_
_entity.id
_entity.type
_entity.pdbx_description
1 polymer ?
#
loop_
_entity_poly.entity_id
_entity_poly.type
_entity_poly.pdbx_seq_one_letter_code
_entity_poly.pdbx_strand_id
1 'polypeptide(L)' 'MVLRAGYMMKAVTAVYGNAENNDFEDDEGIGGGVGFNFGSYALDYSIKPYADLGTSQRVSFRIEF' A
#
# COMPACT_ATOMS: atom_id res chain seq x y z
N MET A 1 -15.90 5.86 10.27
CA MET A 1 -15.58 4.91 9.18
C MET A 1 -14.80 5.66 8.12
N VAL A 2 -13.70 5.09 7.63
CA VAL A 2 -12.82 5.69 6.63
C VAL A 2 -12.61 4.67 5.51
N LEU A 3 -12.82 5.09 4.26
CA LEU A 3 -12.46 4.29 3.09
C LEU A 3 -11.20 4.90 2.46
N ARG A 4 -10.22 4.06 2.14
CA ARG A 4 -8.96 4.49 1.52
C ARG A 4 -8.76 3.72 0.21
N ALA A 5 -8.63 4.45 -0.88
CA ALA A 5 -8.10 3.94 -2.14
C ALA A 5 -6.80 4.68 -2.41
N GLY A 6 -5.79 3.98 -2.93
CA GLY A 6 -4.51 4.58 -3.24
C GLY A 6 -3.81 3.83 -4.36
N TYR A 7 -3.13 4.56 -5.23
CA TYR A 7 -2.28 4.02 -6.26
C TYR A 7 -0.83 4.32 -5.87
N MET A 8 0.03 3.29 -5.88
CA MET A 8 1.46 3.46 -5.63
C MET A 8 2.22 3.28 -6.95
N MET A 9 3.05 4.27 -7.26
CA MET A 9 4.06 4.21 -8.33
C MET A 9 5.44 4.31 -7.70
N LYS A 10 6.40 3.53 -8.19
CA LYS A 10 7.78 3.54 -7.72
C LYS A 10 8.48 4.79 -8.26
N ALA A 11 8.83 5.73 -7.38
CA ALA A 11 9.51 6.98 -7.76
C ALA A 11 10.93 6.80 -8.32
N VAL A 12 11.49 5.59 -8.25
CA VAL A 12 12.83 5.25 -8.75
C VAL A 12 12.90 5.35 -10.27
N THR A 13 11.83 5.01 -10.98
CA THR A 13 11.75 5.11 -12.46
C THR A 13 11.78 6.57 -12.94
N ALA A 14 11.30 7.52 -12.13
CA ALA A 14 11.24 8.93 -12.51
C ALA A 14 12.59 9.67 -12.39
N VAL A 15 13.56 9.14 -11.62
CA VAL A 15 14.86 9.79 -11.37
C VAL A 15 16.00 9.08 -12.10
N TYR A 16 15.91 7.77 -12.33
CA TYR A 16 16.99 6.94 -12.91
C TYR A 16 16.59 6.38 -14.29
N GLY A 17 16.13 7.23 -15.20
CA GLY A 17 15.65 6.84 -16.54
C GLY A 17 16.68 6.20 -17.51
N ASN A 18 17.84 5.71 -17.06
CA ASN A 18 18.87 5.08 -17.90
C ASN A 18 19.74 4.06 -17.12
N ALA A 19 19.16 3.21 -16.29
CA ALA A 19 19.86 2.02 -15.79
C ALA A 19 19.36 0.80 -16.60
N GLU A 20 20.05 0.52 -17.69
CA GLU A 20 19.89 -0.69 -18.49
C GLU A 20 19.94 -1.95 -17.61
N ASN A 21 19.03 -2.87 -17.92
CA ASN A 21 19.06 -4.30 -17.59
C ASN A 21 19.02 -4.65 -16.11
N ASN A 22 17.83 -5.00 -15.61
CA ASN A 22 17.52 -6.24 -14.89
C ASN A 22 16.08 -6.15 -14.36
N ASP A 23 15.16 -6.88 -14.99
CA ASP A 23 13.84 -7.36 -14.51
C ASP A 23 13.37 -6.82 -13.15
N PHE A 24 12.88 -5.57 -13.13
CA PHE A 24 12.06 -5.02 -12.04
C PHE A 24 10.75 -4.47 -12.62
N GLU A 25 10.17 -5.21 -13.58
CA GLU A 25 8.88 -4.89 -14.18
C GLU A 25 7.78 -5.02 -13.11
N ASP A 26 7.01 -3.95 -12.95
CA ASP A 26 5.64 -3.94 -12.43
C ASP A 26 5.38 -3.89 -10.91
N ASP A 27 6.19 -3.17 -10.11
CA ASP A 27 5.76 -2.73 -8.77
C ASP A 27 4.67 -1.61 -8.77
N GLU A 28 3.77 -1.60 -9.76
CA GLU A 28 2.62 -0.69 -9.84
C GLU A 28 1.36 -1.37 -9.30
N GLY A 29 0.80 -0.83 -8.22
CA GLY A 29 -0.29 -1.48 -7.49
C GLY A 29 -1.42 -0.54 -7.08
N ILE A 30 -2.67 -0.92 -7.40
CA ILE A 30 -3.88 -0.30 -6.85
C ILE A 30 -4.19 -0.95 -5.50
N GLY A 31 -4.06 -0.19 -4.42
CA GLY A 31 -4.36 -0.61 -3.07
C GLY A 31 -5.68 -0.04 -2.55
N GLY A 32 -6.36 -0.81 -1.71
CA GLY A 32 -7.60 -0.43 -1.04
C GLY A 32 -7.54 -0.71 0.46
N GLY A 33 -8.40 -0.05 1.24
CA GLY A 33 -8.50 -0.30 2.66
C GLY A 33 -9.71 0.35 3.31
N VAL A 34 -10.10 -0.20 4.45
CA VAL A 34 -11.20 0.26 5.30
C VAL A 34 -10.69 0.46 6.71
N GLY A 35 -11.13 1.54 7.35
CA GLY A 35 -10.76 1.91 8.71
C GLY A 35 -12.01 2.19 9.56
N PHE A 36 -11.99 1.68 10.77
CA PHE A 36 -13.01 1.91 11.78
C PHE A 36 -12.37 2.53 13.01
N ASN A 37 -12.87 3.69 13.39
CA ASN A 37 -12.47 4.37 14.61
C ASN A 37 -13.67 4.35 15.56
N PHE A 38 -13.46 3.90 16.79
CA PHE A 38 -14.44 3.86 17.85
C PHE A 38 -13.81 4.37 19.16
N GLY A 39 -14.07 5.63 19.48
CA GLY A 39 -13.48 6.30 20.64
C GLY A 39 -11.95 6.27 20.59
N SER A 40 -11.34 5.74 21.64
CA SER A 40 -9.89 5.54 21.78
C SER A 40 -9.31 4.40 20.92
N TYR A 41 -10.13 3.64 20.20
CA TYR A 41 -9.70 2.49 19.41
C TYR A 41 -9.79 2.79 17.92
N ALA A 42 -8.75 2.43 17.19
CA ALA A 42 -8.73 2.49 15.74
C ALA A 42 -8.28 1.14 15.17
N LEU A 43 -9.06 0.63 14.21
CA LEU A 43 -8.81 -0.60 13.47
C LEU A 43 -8.76 -0.28 11.98
N ASP A 44 -7.64 -0.57 11.33
CA ASP A 44 -7.45 -0.38 9.90
C ASP A 44 -7.11 -1.71 9.21
N TYR A 45 -7.80 -2.00 8.11
CA TYR A 45 -7.48 -3.09 7.20
C TYR A 45 -7.14 -2.53 5.82
N SER A 46 -6.03 -2.98 5.24
CA SER A 46 -5.65 -2.60 3.87
C SER A 46 -5.12 -3.79 3.09
N ILE A 47 -5.45 -3.83 1.81
CA ILE A 47 -5.00 -4.82 0.85
C ILE A 47 -4.26 -4.12 -0.30
N LYS A 48 -3.12 -4.68 -0.68
CA LYS A 48 -2.25 -4.14 -1.72
C LYS A 48 -1.73 -5.29 -2.60
N PRO A 49 -2.10 -5.34 -3.88
CA PRO A 49 -1.43 -6.22 -4.82
C PRO A 49 -0.05 -5.67 -5.12
N TYR A 50 0.98 -6.49 -4.93
CA TYR A 50 2.31 -6.33 -5.51
C TYR A 50 2.43 -7.34 -6.64
N ALA A 51 3.00 -6.96 -7.79
CA ALA A 51 3.10 -7.87 -8.93
C ALA A 51 3.91 -9.12 -8.58
N ASP A 52 5.16 -8.94 -8.12
CA ASP A 52 6.07 -10.07 -7.86
C ASP A 52 5.94 -10.63 -6.45
N LEU A 53 5.56 -9.80 -5.48
CA LEU A 53 5.46 -10.17 -4.06
C LEU A 53 4.05 -10.65 -3.66
N GLY A 54 3.11 -10.65 -4.61
CA GLY A 54 1.73 -11.08 -4.41
C GLY A 54 0.87 -10.11 -3.62
N THR A 55 -0.28 -10.58 -3.12
CA THR A 55 -1.23 -9.73 -2.39
C THR A 55 -0.83 -9.57 -0.92
N SER A 56 -0.41 -8.36 -0.55
CA SER A 56 -0.14 -7.99 0.84
C SER A 56 -1.41 -7.53 1.53
N GLN A 57 -1.66 -8.10 2.71
CA GLN A 57 -2.74 -7.70 3.60
C GLN A 57 -2.13 -7.14 4.88
N ARG A 58 -2.60 -5.98 5.32
CA ARG A 58 -2.14 -5.32 6.55
C ARG A 58 -3.34 -5.03 7.44
N VAL A 59 -3.24 -5.50 8.67
CA VAL A 59 -4.14 -5.17 9.78
C VAL A 59 -3.38 -4.24 10.72
N SER A 60 -3.99 -3.15 11.15
CA SER A 60 -3.41 -2.23 12.12
C SER A 60 -4.43 -1.94 13.22
N PHE A 61 -3.96 -1.96 14.46
CA PHE A 61 -4.77 -1.67 15.62
C PHE A 61 -4.05 -0.61 16.46
N ARG A 62 -4.78 0.42 16.89
CA ARG A 62 -4.27 1.54 17.66
C ARG A 62 -5.18 1.82 18.84
N ILE A 63 -4.57 2.11 19.98
CA ILE A 63 -5.24 2.56 21.21
C ILE A 63 -4.63 3.91 21.58
N GLU A 64 -5.46 4.92 21.84
CA GLU A 64 -5.05 6.21 22.42
C GLU A 64 -5.44 6.26 23.91
N PHE A 65 -4.46 6.53 24.77
CA PHE A 65 -4.60 6.62 26.23
C PHE A 65 -4.57 8.07 26.70
#